data_AF-B3GUQ6-F1
#
_entry.id   AF-B3GUQ6-F1
#
_cell.length_a   1.000
_cell.length_b   1.000
_cell.length_c   1.000
_cell.angle_alpha   90.00
_cell.angle_beta   90.00
_cell.angle_gamma   90.00
#
_symmetry.space_group_name_H-M   'P 1'
#
loop_
_entity.id
_entity.type
_entity.pdbx_description
1 polymer ?
#
loop_
_entity_poly.entity_id
_entity_poly.type
_entity_poly.pdbx_seq_one_letter_code
_entity_poly.pdbx_strand_id
1 'polypeptide(L)'
;METMQDLAASALKDNPYFSAGAGLFGVGIGMAALRRISQVVNLLVRRNFTLTLEVASHDKAYPWVLHWITMKSSGSLIKGGKNSIGGASQHLSVETSVVRTEGGRIKAAFGFVPSVGVHYMFYQMKLIRIERVRAQQSLQGASMAPFESVTLTTFGRDARFFIDLLEEAREKAVARDKGWTVVYKAVGSEWRQF
;
A
#
# COMPACT_ATOMS: atom_id res chain seq x y z
N MET A 1 5.02 -42.27 45.25
CA MET A 1 4.96 -41.80 43.85
C MET A 1 6.24 -41.10 43.40
N GLU A 2 7.24 -40.88 44.27
CA GLU A 2 8.50 -40.20 43.89
C GLU A 2 9.52 -41.14 43.20
N THR A 3 9.47 -42.44 43.49
CA THR A 3 10.43 -43.43 42.98
C THR A 3 10.41 -43.62 41.47
N MET A 4 9.28 -43.41 40.78
CA MET A 4 9.20 -43.53 39.32
C MET A 4 9.73 -42.31 38.58
N GLN A 5 9.62 -41.12 39.17
CA GLN A 5 10.18 -39.88 38.60
C GLN A 5 11.70 -39.88 38.71
N ASP A 6 12.24 -40.36 39.84
CA ASP A 6 13.69 -40.48 40.06
C ASP A 6 14.33 -41.59 39.21
N LEU A 7 13.63 -42.71 38.99
CA LEU A 7 14.06 -43.77 38.05
C LEU A 7 14.04 -43.30 36.60
N ALA A 8 13.00 -42.57 36.19
CA ALA A 8 12.92 -41.99 34.86
C ALA A 8 14.01 -40.93 34.65
N ALA A 9 14.27 -40.07 35.65
CA ALA A 9 15.32 -39.06 35.60
C ALA A 9 16.72 -39.68 35.56
N SER A 10 16.97 -40.76 36.32
CA SER A 10 18.27 -41.46 36.35
C SER A 10 18.53 -42.24 35.07
N ALA A 11 17.52 -42.94 34.53
CA ALA A 11 17.63 -43.65 33.25
C ALA A 11 17.77 -42.72 32.02
N LEU A 12 17.24 -41.48 32.09
CA LEU A 12 17.41 -40.46 31.04
C LEU A 12 18.78 -39.79 31.07
N LYS A 13 19.41 -39.69 32.25
CA LYS A 13 20.69 -39.00 32.46
C LYS A 13 21.89 -39.84 32.04
N ASP A 14 21.79 -41.16 32.22
CA ASP A 14 22.88 -42.10 31.95
C ASP A 14 22.91 -42.65 30.52
N ASN A 15 21.93 -42.30 29.67
CA ASN A 15 21.89 -42.77 28.28
C ASN A 15 22.08 -41.62 27.25
N PRO A 16 23.27 -41.52 26.62
CA PRO A 16 23.59 -40.46 25.66
C PRO A 16 22.71 -40.46 24.40
N TYR A 17 22.04 -41.57 24.06
CA TYR A 17 21.09 -41.60 22.94
C TYR A 17 19.74 -40.95 23.30
N PHE A 18 19.33 -40.98 24.57
CA PHE A 18 18.10 -40.34 25.04
C PHE A 18 18.29 -38.85 25.35
N SER A 19 19.49 -38.43 25.75
CA SER A 19 19.82 -37.00 25.94
C SER A 19 19.76 -36.22 24.61
N ALA A 20 20.16 -36.84 23.49
CA ALA A 20 20.00 -36.26 22.15
C ALA A 20 18.52 -36.07 21.73
N GLY A 21 17.65 -37.04 22.06
CA GLY A 21 16.20 -36.96 21.80
C GLY A 21 15.49 -35.90 22.66
N ALA A 22 15.84 -35.80 23.95
CA ALA A 22 15.34 -34.76 24.84
C ALA A 22 15.77 -33.36 24.39
N GLY A 23 16.99 -33.20 23.87
CA GLY A 23 17.48 -31.96 23.28
C GLY A 23 16.67 -31.53 22.05
N LEU A 24 16.40 -32.45 21.11
CA LEU A 24 15.59 -32.17 19.93
C LEU A 24 14.14 -31.80 20.30
N PHE A 25 13.56 -32.50 21.28
CA PHE A 25 12.23 -32.19 21.78
C PHE A 25 12.16 -30.80 22.45
N GLY A 26 13.16 -30.45 23.26
CA GLY A 26 13.28 -29.13 23.87
C GLY A 26 13.41 -28.01 22.82
N VAL A 27 14.25 -28.21 21.79
CA VAL A 27 14.37 -27.29 20.65
C VAL A 27 13.04 -27.20 19.89
N GLY A 28 12.33 -28.31 19.72
CA GLY A 28 11.01 -28.36 19.10
C GLY A 28 9.97 -27.53 19.85
N ILE A 29 9.87 -27.69 21.17
CA ILE A 29 8.99 -26.89 22.03
C ILE A 29 9.39 -25.41 21.97
N GLY A 30 10.68 -25.11 22.05
CA GLY A 30 11.19 -23.74 21.98
C GLY A 30 10.83 -23.06 20.64
N MET A 31 11.04 -23.74 19.52
CA MET A 31 10.70 -23.23 18.19
C MET A 31 9.20 -23.06 18.01
N ALA A 32 8.38 -23.99 18.53
CA ALA A 32 6.93 -23.88 18.51
C ALA A 32 6.42 -22.69 19.33
N ALA A 33 6.97 -22.47 20.53
CA ALA A 33 6.67 -21.33 21.37
C ALA A 33 7.06 -20.01 20.70
N LEU A 34 8.26 -19.94 20.10
CA LEU A 34 8.76 -18.75 19.40
C LEU A 34 7.87 -18.40 18.19
N ARG A 35 7.44 -19.41 17.42
CA ARG A 35 6.47 -19.22 16.33
C ARG A 35 5.15 -18.64 16.84
N ARG A 36 4.65 -19.14 17.98
CA ARG A 36 3.40 -18.65 18.57
C ARG A 36 3.54 -17.21 19.07
N ILE A 37 4.64 -16.89 19.76
CA ILE A 37 4.94 -15.53 20.22
C ILE A 37 5.04 -14.58 19.04
N SER A 38 5.74 -14.96 17.97
CA SER A 38 5.88 -14.16 16.76
C SER A 38 4.52 -13.82 16.13
N GLN A 39 3.60 -14.80 16.05
CA GLN A 39 2.24 -14.57 15.56
C GLN A 39 1.46 -13.58 16.43
N VAL A 40 1.54 -13.71 17.76
CA VAL A 40 0.85 -12.82 18.71
C VAL A 40 1.43 -11.41 18.65
N VAL A 41 2.76 -11.28 18.60
CA VAL A 41 3.45 -9.99 18.47
C VAL A 41 3.05 -9.29 17.17
N ASN A 42 3.05 -10.01 16.04
CA ASN A 42 2.62 -9.45 14.76
C ASN A 42 1.16 -8.96 14.81
N LEU A 43 0.27 -9.72 15.46
CA LEU A 43 -1.13 -9.30 15.65
C LEU A 43 -1.23 -8.04 16.53
N LEU A 44 -0.48 -7.96 17.62
CA LEU A 44 -0.48 -6.78 18.50
C LEU A 44 0.09 -5.55 17.81
N VAL A 45 1.15 -5.70 17.03
CA VAL A 45 1.74 -4.64 16.21
C VAL A 45 0.70 -4.11 15.22
N ARG A 46 0.06 -4.99 14.45
CA ARG A 46 -0.99 -4.62 13.49
C ARG A 46 -2.21 -3.98 14.14
N ARG A 47 -2.56 -4.39 15.36
CA ARG A 47 -3.74 -3.87 16.05
C ARG A 47 -3.49 -2.51 16.71
N ASN A 48 -2.28 -2.29 17.24
CA ASN A 48 -2.06 -1.21 18.21
C ASN A 48 -1.00 -0.18 17.80
N PHE A 49 -0.19 -0.48 16.78
CA PHE A 49 0.97 0.32 16.38
C PHE A 49 0.95 0.72 14.90
N THR A 50 -0.04 0.28 14.13
CA THR A 50 -0.21 0.68 12.74
C THR A 50 -1.50 1.44 12.53
N LEU A 51 -1.43 2.45 11.67
CA LEU A 51 -2.58 3.19 11.17
C LEU A 51 -2.80 2.84 9.71
N THR A 52 -4.05 2.58 9.33
CA THR A 52 -4.43 2.17 7.98
C THR A 52 -5.47 3.13 7.42
N LEU A 53 -5.27 3.60 6.19
CA LEU A 53 -6.23 4.36 5.41
C LEU A 53 -6.57 3.58 4.14
N GLU A 54 -7.86 3.34 3.89
CA GLU A 54 -8.34 2.76 2.65
C GLU A 54 -8.98 3.85 1.78
N VAL A 55 -8.59 3.89 0.50
CA VAL A 55 -9.21 4.75 -0.52
C VAL A 55 -9.78 3.86 -1.61
N ALA A 56 -11.10 3.87 -1.74
CA ALA A 56 -11.83 3.08 -2.74
C ALA A 56 -11.81 3.75 -4.12
N SER A 57 -11.91 2.97 -5.19
CA SER A 57 -11.90 3.47 -6.57
C SER A 57 -13.06 4.39 -6.94
N HIS A 58 -14.16 4.35 -6.17
CA HIS A 58 -15.30 5.25 -6.36
C HIS A 58 -15.05 6.66 -5.78
N ASP A 59 -14.07 6.80 -4.88
CA ASP A 59 -13.71 8.09 -4.30
C ASP A 59 -12.94 8.94 -5.32
N LYS A 60 -13.21 10.25 -5.33
CA LYS A 60 -12.49 11.25 -6.14
C LYS A 60 -11.01 11.34 -5.77
N ALA A 61 -10.67 11.04 -4.52
CA ALA A 61 -9.29 11.08 -4.04
C ALA A 61 -8.42 9.94 -4.60
N TYR A 62 -9.01 8.86 -5.12
CA TYR A 62 -8.29 7.70 -5.63
C TYR A 62 -7.21 8.04 -6.67
N PRO A 63 -7.53 8.71 -7.81
CA PRO A 63 -6.52 9.10 -8.78
C PRO A 63 -5.49 10.08 -8.21
N TRP A 64 -5.88 10.97 -7.30
CA TRP A 64 -4.97 11.94 -6.69
C TRP A 64 -3.89 11.24 -5.86
N VAL A 65 -4.29 10.25 -5.06
CA VAL A 65 -3.37 9.45 -4.23
C VAL A 65 -2.42 8.64 -5.11
N LEU A 66 -2.91 7.99 -6.16
CA LEU A 66 -2.06 7.21 -7.08
C LEU A 66 -0.99 8.08 -7.75
N HIS A 67 -1.36 9.25 -8.26
CA HIS A 67 -0.41 10.19 -8.86
C HIS A 67 0.56 10.78 -7.83
N TRP A 68 0.08 11.06 -6.61
CA TRP A 68 0.94 11.52 -5.52
C TRP A 68 1.99 10.47 -5.15
N ILE A 69 1.61 9.19 -5.07
CA ILE A 69 2.53 8.07 -4.83
C ILE A 69 3.61 8.06 -5.90
N THR A 70 3.25 8.08 -7.19
CA THR A 70 4.23 8.00 -8.29
C THR A 70 5.22 9.15 -8.28
N MET A 71 4.75 10.37 -8.00
CA MET A 71 5.62 11.53 -7.92
C MET A 71 6.55 11.48 -6.72
N LYS A 72 6.07 11.08 -5.55
CA LYS A 72 6.90 10.95 -4.35
C LYS A 72 7.85 9.78 -4.45
N SER A 73 7.43 8.68 -5.08
CA SER A 73 8.27 7.52 -5.32
C SER A 73 9.38 7.80 -6.30
N SER A 74 9.17 8.69 -7.27
CA SER A 74 10.17 9.12 -8.26
C SER A 74 11.14 10.18 -7.70
N GLY A 75 10.78 10.82 -6.58
CA GLY A 75 11.62 11.80 -5.91
C GLY A 75 12.85 11.16 -5.28
N SER A 76 14.04 11.50 -5.76
CA SER A 76 15.28 11.11 -5.10
C SER A 76 15.29 11.62 -3.66
N LEU A 77 15.33 10.69 -2.68
CA LEU A 77 15.47 11.01 -1.27
C LEU A 77 16.77 11.81 -0.98
N ILE A 78 17.75 11.75 -1.91
CA ILE A 78 19.01 12.47 -1.86
C ILE A 78 19.08 13.44 -3.05
N LYS A 79 19.02 14.74 -2.76
CA LYS A 79 19.18 15.82 -3.75
C LYS A 79 20.63 15.81 -4.26
N GLY A 80 20.92 15.02 -5.30
CA GLY A 80 22.25 14.99 -5.97
C GLY A 80 22.84 13.61 -6.30
N GLY A 81 22.21 12.50 -5.90
CA GLY A 81 22.67 11.15 -6.24
C GLY A 81 22.00 10.59 -7.49
N LYS A 82 22.77 10.17 -8.49
CA LYS A 82 22.27 9.43 -9.68
C LYS A 82 21.68 8.04 -9.36
N ASN A 83 21.82 7.58 -8.11
CA ASN A 83 21.30 6.30 -7.64
C ASN A 83 20.11 6.55 -6.72
N SER A 84 18.91 6.50 -7.30
CA SER A 84 17.64 6.70 -6.61
C SER A 84 17.34 5.53 -5.66
N ILE A 85 17.66 5.65 -4.36
CA ILE A 85 17.03 4.83 -3.30
C ILE A 85 15.63 5.44 -3.01
N GLY A 86 14.82 5.44 -4.05
CA GLY A 86 13.48 6.00 -4.11
C GLY A 86 12.83 5.32 -5.29
N GLY A 87 12.51 4.04 -5.13
CA GLY A 87 11.93 3.20 -6.17
C GLY A 87 10.70 2.54 -5.57
N ALA A 88 9.74 3.37 -5.15
CA ALA A 88 8.63 2.88 -4.36
C ALA A 88 7.65 1.98 -5.12
N SER A 89 7.78 1.84 -6.44
CA SER A 89 7.04 0.84 -7.20
C SER A 89 7.87 0.31 -8.36
N GLN A 90 8.44 -0.90 -8.21
CA GLN A 90 9.08 -1.63 -9.31
C GLN A 90 8.07 -2.07 -10.38
N HIS A 91 6.80 -2.21 -9.98
CA HIS A 91 5.70 -2.59 -10.85
C HIS A 91 4.78 -1.39 -11.10
N LEU A 92 4.59 -1.07 -12.39
CA LEU A 92 3.85 0.10 -12.84
C LEU A 92 2.65 -0.33 -13.70
N SER A 93 1.58 0.45 -13.61
CA SER A 93 0.41 0.37 -14.47
C SER A 93 0.31 1.66 -15.27
N VAL A 94 -0.13 1.56 -16.52
CA VAL A 94 -0.23 2.70 -17.43
C VAL A 94 -1.62 3.30 -17.35
N GLU A 95 -1.67 4.61 -17.27
CA GLU A 95 -2.87 5.42 -17.44
C GLU A 95 -2.75 6.20 -18.75
N THR A 96 -3.66 5.97 -19.68
CA THR A 96 -3.63 6.62 -20.99
C THR A 96 -4.73 7.66 -21.08
N SER A 97 -4.35 8.92 -21.24
CA SER A 97 -5.27 10.00 -21.55
C SER A 97 -5.31 10.21 -23.06
N VAL A 98 -6.51 10.19 -23.66
CA VAL A 98 -6.70 10.40 -25.10
C VAL A 98 -7.65 11.57 -25.31
N VAL A 99 -7.14 12.65 -25.88
CA VAL A 99 -7.92 13.83 -26.25
C VAL A 99 -8.09 13.85 -27.76
N ARG A 100 -9.35 13.75 -28.20
CA ARG A 100 -9.72 13.90 -29.62
C ARG A 100 -10.16 15.35 -29.84
N THR A 101 -9.48 16.04 -30.75
CA THR A 101 -9.87 17.39 -31.18
C THR A 101 -10.96 17.29 -32.23
N GLU A 102 -11.84 18.29 -32.32
CA GLU A 102 -12.94 18.34 -33.29
C GLU A 102 -12.50 18.12 -34.75
N GLY A 103 -11.29 18.57 -35.10
CA GLY A 103 -10.67 18.32 -36.42
C GLY A 103 -10.10 16.90 -36.64
N GLY A 104 -10.51 15.91 -35.84
CA GLY A 104 -10.10 14.50 -35.99
C GLY A 104 -8.68 14.15 -35.51
N ARG A 105 -7.91 15.11 -34.98
CA ARG A 105 -6.58 14.85 -34.42
C ARG A 105 -6.68 14.14 -33.07
N ILE A 106 -5.89 13.09 -32.88
CA ILE A 106 -5.79 12.32 -31.63
C ILE A 106 -4.50 12.69 -30.92
N LYS A 107 -4.60 13.23 -29.71
CA LYS A 107 -3.46 13.42 -28.79
C LYS A 107 -3.57 12.38 -27.68
N ALA A 108 -2.55 11.57 -27.50
CA ALA A 108 -2.47 10.60 -26.41
C ALA A 108 -1.28 10.92 -25.50
N ALA A 109 -1.49 10.87 -24.19
CA ALA A 109 -0.42 10.99 -23.21
C ALA A 109 -0.51 9.84 -22.19
N PHE A 110 0.65 9.31 -21.83
CA PHE A 110 0.79 8.18 -20.92
C PHE A 110 1.30 8.66 -19.57
N GLY A 111 0.56 8.32 -18.51
CA GLY A 111 0.99 8.42 -17.12
C GLY A 111 1.29 7.04 -16.55
N PHE A 112 2.13 7.01 -15.52
CA PHE A 112 2.39 5.79 -14.76
C PHE A 112 1.80 5.91 -13.36
N VAL A 113 1.24 4.82 -12.86
CA VAL A 113 0.71 4.66 -11.50
C VAL A 113 1.20 3.33 -10.91
N PRO A 114 1.27 3.16 -9.58
CA PRO A 114 1.68 1.87 -9.01
C PRO A 114 0.72 0.75 -9.44
N SER A 115 1.26 -0.40 -9.82
CA SER A 115 0.44 -1.56 -10.21
C SER A 115 -0.34 -2.12 -9.02
N VAL A 116 -1.28 -3.03 -9.28
CA VAL A 116 -1.87 -3.91 -8.26
C VAL A 116 -0.74 -4.68 -7.56
N GLY A 117 -0.81 -4.79 -6.24
CA GLY A 117 0.22 -5.40 -5.40
C GLY A 117 0.63 -4.53 -4.21
N VAL A 118 1.72 -4.94 -3.55
CA VAL A 118 2.27 -4.28 -2.37
C VAL A 118 3.54 -3.52 -2.73
N HIS A 119 3.59 -2.27 -2.31
CA HIS A 119 4.65 -1.30 -2.57
C HIS A 119 5.08 -0.65 -1.24
N TYR A 120 6.30 -0.14 -1.18
CA TYR A 120 6.84 0.48 0.03
C TYR A 120 7.51 1.80 -0.31
N MET A 121 7.17 2.86 0.42
CA MET A 121 7.76 4.18 0.26
C MET A 121 8.07 4.85 1.58
N PHE A 122 9.03 5.77 1.58
CA PHE A 122 9.31 6.64 2.71
C PHE A 122 8.69 8.02 2.50
N TYR A 123 8.00 8.54 3.51
CA TYR A 123 7.45 9.90 3.52
C TYR A 123 7.46 10.44 4.95
N GLN A 124 7.96 11.67 5.11
CA GLN A 124 8.17 12.29 6.44
C GLN A 124 8.90 11.36 7.43
N MET A 125 9.94 10.66 6.98
CA MET A 125 10.69 9.66 7.75
C MET A 125 9.88 8.44 8.24
N LYS A 126 8.64 8.27 7.76
CA LYS A 126 7.82 7.09 8.04
C LYS A 126 7.79 6.17 6.84
N LEU A 127 7.90 4.86 7.10
CA LEU A 127 7.65 3.84 6.09
C LEU A 127 6.13 3.72 5.89
N ILE A 128 5.70 3.79 4.64
CA ILE A 128 4.32 3.54 4.22
C ILE A 128 4.33 2.27 3.38
N ARG A 129 3.53 1.29 3.80
CA ARG A 129 3.13 0.14 2.98
C ARG A 129 1.89 0.53 2.19
N ILE A 130 1.97 0.43 0.88
CA ILE A 130 0.90 0.76 -0.06
C ILE A 130 0.44 -0.56 -0.66
N GLU A 131 -0.83 -0.88 -0.57
CA GLU A 131 -1.40 -2.10 -1.12
C GLU A 131 -2.58 -1.74 -2.03
N ARG A 132 -2.40 -1.96 -3.34
CA ARG A 132 -3.47 -1.78 -4.33
C ARG A 132 -4.06 -3.14 -4.65
N VAL A 133 -5.35 -3.33 -4.44
CA VAL A 133 -6.08 -4.57 -4.71
C VAL A 133 -7.16 -4.32 -5.74
N ARG A 134 -7.37 -5.29 -6.64
CA ARG A 134 -8.49 -5.31 -7.59
C ARG A 134 -9.38 -6.49 -7.25
N ALA A 135 -10.68 -6.26 -7.12
CA ALA A 135 -11.64 -7.34 -6.91
C ALA A 135 -11.71 -8.23 -8.16
N GLN A 136 -11.55 -9.55 -8.00
CA GLN A 136 -11.64 -10.52 -9.11
C GLN A 136 -13.07 -10.74 -9.61
N GLN A 137 -14.08 -10.39 -8.81
CA GLN A 137 -15.50 -10.60 -9.12
C GLN A 137 -16.25 -9.26 -9.02
N SER A 138 -16.22 -8.46 -10.09
CA SER A 138 -17.17 -7.34 -10.23
C SER A 138 -18.24 -7.72 -11.25
N LEU A 139 -19.18 -8.55 -10.83
CA LEU A 139 -20.43 -8.80 -11.55
C LEU A 139 -21.55 -8.08 -10.79
N GLN A 140 -21.66 -6.76 -10.92
CA GLN A 140 -22.94 -6.07 -10.70
C GLN A 140 -22.88 -4.60 -11.14
N GLY A 141 -23.69 -4.23 -12.16
CA GLY A 141 -24.27 -2.90 -12.31
C GLY A 141 -23.40 -1.77 -12.90
N ALA A 142 -23.73 -1.36 -14.12
CA ALA A 142 -23.46 -0.07 -14.78
C ALA A 142 -22.00 0.42 -14.98
N SER A 143 -21.02 0.01 -14.17
CA SER A 143 -19.61 0.40 -14.34
C SER A 143 -18.81 -0.72 -14.99
N MET A 144 -18.20 -0.45 -16.15
CA MET A 144 -17.33 -1.41 -16.86
C MET A 144 -15.97 -1.63 -16.18
N ALA A 145 -15.61 -0.85 -15.16
CA ALA A 145 -14.31 -0.96 -14.49
C ALA A 145 -14.41 -1.85 -13.23
N PRO A 146 -13.47 -2.79 -13.02
CA PRO A 146 -13.43 -3.59 -11.81
C PRO A 146 -13.17 -2.71 -10.59
N PHE A 147 -13.80 -3.04 -9.47
CA PHE A 147 -13.58 -2.33 -8.20
C PHE A 147 -12.12 -2.46 -7.77
N GLU A 148 -11.52 -1.34 -7.37
CA GLU A 148 -10.16 -1.29 -6.84
C GLU A 148 -10.13 -0.55 -5.51
N SER A 149 -9.17 -0.89 -4.66
CA SER A 149 -8.90 -0.15 -3.44
C SER A 149 -7.39 -0.02 -3.22
N VAL A 150 -7.00 1.12 -2.65
CA VAL A 150 -5.62 1.38 -2.22
C VAL A 150 -5.60 1.54 -0.72
N THR A 151 -4.86 0.68 -0.04
CA THR A 151 -4.66 0.71 1.41
C THR A 151 -3.26 1.23 1.73
N LEU A 152 -3.20 2.33 2.47
CA LEU A 152 -1.97 2.92 2.99
C LEU A 152 -1.83 2.51 4.46
N THR A 153 -0.73 1.86 4.82
CA THR A 153 -0.43 1.46 6.21
C THR A 153 0.88 2.11 6.65
N THR A 154 0.88 2.75 7.80
CA THR A 154 2.09 3.32 8.40
C THR A 154 2.17 3.00 9.89
N PHE A 155 3.35 3.15 10.47
CA PHE A 155 3.54 3.03 11.91
C PHE A 155 3.14 4.32 12.62
N GLY A 156 2.47 4.20 13.76
CA GLY A 156 2.00 5.30 14.59
C GLY A 156 0.49 5.30 14.80
N ARG A 157 0.01 6.32 15.51
CA ARG A 157 -1.42 6.49 15.86
C ARG A 157 -1.99 7.84 15.41
N ASP A 158 -1.16 8.70 14.85
CA ASP A 158 -1.57 10.05 14.47
C ASP A 158 -2.24 10.04 13.09
N ALA A 159 -3.55 10.27 13.08
CA ALA A 159 -4.35 10.35 11.86
C ALA A 159 -4.08 11.61 11.03
N ARG A 160 -3.51 12.66 11.62
CA ARG A 160 -3.14 13.89 10.90
C ARG A 160 -2.18 13.62 9.75
N PHE A 161 -1.31 12.63 9.92
CA PHE A 161 -0.41 12.17 8.87
C PHE A 161 -1.12 11.85 7.54
N PHE A 162 -2.29 11.20 7.61
CA PHE A 162 -3.05 10.90 6.40
C PHE A 162 -3.82 12.10 5.85
N ILE A 163 -4.24 13.02 6.72
CA ILE A 163 -4.87 14.28 6.30
C ILE A 163 -3.85 15.11 5.50
N ASP A 164 -2.64 15.30 6.04
CA ASP A 164 -1.56 16.05 5.39
C ASP A 164 -1.19 15.42 4.03
N LEU A 165 -1.16 14.08 3.97
CA LEU A 165 -0.90 13.33 2.74
C LEU A 165 -2.00 13.57 1.69
N LEU A 166 -3.26 13.47 2.09
CA LEU A 166 -4.41 13.69 1.19
C LEU A 166 -4.50 15.14 0.72
N GLU A 167 -4.17 16.10 1.59
CA GLU A 167 -4.11 17.51 1.25
C GLU A 167 -3.02 17.80 0.22
N GLU A 168 -1.80 17.27 0.43
CA GLU A 168 -0.72 17.39 -0.56
C GLU A 168 -1.09 16.71 -1.90
N ALA A 169 -1.76 15.55 -1.86
CA ALA A 169 -2.25 14.87 -3.06
C ALA A 169 -3.27 15.73 -3.81
N ARG A 170 -4.22 16.33 -3.09
CA ARG A 170 -5.24 17.24 -3.65
C ARG A 170 -4.59 18.47 -4.27
N GLU A 171 -3.69 19.15 -3.56
CA GLU A 171 -3.01 20.35 -4.05
C GLU A 171 -2.30 20.10 -5.38
N LYS A 172 -1.65 18.95 -5.52
CA LYS A 172 -0.91 18.62 -6.73
C LYS A 172 -1.80 18.17 -7.89
N ALA A 173 -2.91 17.50 -7.59
CA ALA A 173 -3.94 17.22 -8.58
C ALA A 173 -4.53 18.54 -9.13
N VAL A 174 -4.89 19.46 -8.24
CA VAL A 174 -5.41 20.78 -8.63
C VAL A 174 -4.36 21.60 -9.38
N ALA A 175 -3.09 21.55 -8.99
CA ALA A 175 -2.02 22.24 -9.70
C ALA A 175 -1.78 21.69 -11.12
N ARG A 176 -2.08 20.40 -11.36
CA ARG A 176 -2.04 19.78 -12.70
C ARG A 176 -3.22 20.26 -13.55
N ASP A 177 -4.39 20.37 -12.94
CA ASP A 177 -5.61 20.84 -13.58
C ASP A 177 -5.64 22.37 -13.61
N LYS A 178 -4.84 22.96 -14.53
CA LYS A 178 -4.92 24.40 -14.79
C LYS A 178 -6.31 24.74 -15.32
N GLY A 179 -7.11 25.41 -14.50
CA GLY A 179 -8.45 25.86 -14.89
C GLY A 179 -8.41 26.74 -16.13
N TRP A 180 -9.32 26.50 -17.06
CA TRP A 180 -9.58 27.37 -18.20
C TRP A 180 -10.84 28.19 -17.96
N THR A 181 -10.87 29.41 -18.51
CA THR A 181 -12.09 30.23 -18.51
C THR A 181 -12.99 29.75 -19.64
N VAL A 182 -14.20 29.31 -19.28
CA VAL A 182 -15.23 28.98 -20.26
C VAL A 182 -15.96 30.27 -20.64
N VAL A 183 -15.85 30.68 -21.89
CA VAL A 183 -16.57 31.85 -22.43
C VAL A 183 -17.89 31.36 -23.01
N TYR A 184 -18.99 32.03 -22.68
CA TYR A 184 -20.31 31.77 -23.26
C TYR A 184 -20.69 32.91 -24.19
N LYS A 185 -21.33 32.58 -25.31
CA LYS A 185 -21.98 33.54 -26.21
C LYS A 185 -23.49 33.30 -26.23
N ALA A 186 -24.25 34.38 -26.37
CA ALA A 186 -25.68 34.29 -26.64
C ALA A 186 -25.90 33.86 -28.09
N VAL A 187 -26.68 32.80 -28.30
CA VAL A 187 -27.10 32.32 -29.62
C VAL A 187 -28.63 32.22 -29.59
N GLY A 188 -29.32 33.23 -30.14
CA GLY A 188 -30.77 33.32 -30.04
C GLY A 188 -31.23 33.56 -28.60
N SER A 189 -32.00 32.61 -28.04
CA SER A 189 -32.49 32.64 -26.65
C SER A 189 -31.70 31.76 -25.68
N GLU A 190 -30.62 31.11 -26.13
CA GLU A 190 -29.80 30.21 -25.31
C GLU A 190 -28.34 30.68 -25.19
N TRP A 191 -27.69 30.32 -24.10
CA TRP A 191 -26.26 30.52 -23.90
C TRP A 191 -25.51 29.26 -24.32
N ARG A 192 -24.57 29.39 -25.26
CA ARG A 192 -23.70 28.29 -25.70
C ARG A 192 -22.24 28.64 -25.44
N GLN A 193 -21.46 27.63 -25.06
CA GLN A 193 -20.01 27.78 -24.91
C GLN A 193 -19.41 28.18 -26.27
N PHE A 194 -18.55 29.20 -26.27
CA PHE A 194 -17.85 29.74 -27.44
C PHE A 194 -16.59 28.93 -27.77
#